data_AF-A0A8J7C6G7-F1
#
_entry.id   AF-A0A8J7C6G7-F1
#
_cell.length_a   1.000
_cell.length_b   1.000
_cell.length_c   1.000
_cell.angle_alpha   90.00
_cell.angle_beta   90.00
_cell.angle_gamma   90.00
#
_symmetry.space_group_name_H-M   'P 1'
#
loop_
_entity.id
_entity.type
_entity.pdbx_description
1 polymer ?
#
loop_
_entity_poly.entity_id
_entity_poly.type
_entity_poly.pdbx_seq_one_letter_code
_entity_poly.pdbx_strand_id
1 'polypeptide(L)'
;MKSSSNFLQPSRSFFLLFYIGGIIFSIPLGVLIIFFAKELSLVLLVLSTAHMFILIYLGWKAKSPTFKFYAGERIQTAGYLHTLIGFFVAIGLLGTGKIAISSLKDLSEMLVAIASALLSSIIGWSFGAEIAYKEDTSVDKIEQAIGKIAEAFQNLENKRVSTLQDHLQELLEIDRQRNQVLDEQL
;
A
#
# COMPACT_ATOMS: atom_id res chain seq x y z
N MET A 1 -26.67 29.77 30.05
CA MET A 1 -25.23 29.60 29.78
C MET A 1 -25.05 28.77 28.50
N LYS A 2 -24.71 29.40 27.38
CA LYS A 2 -24.24 28.67 26.19
C LYS A 2 -22.80 28.27 26.47
N SER A 3 -22.56 27.00 26.78
CA SER A 3 -21.22 26.45 26.83
C SER A 3 -20.66 26.48 25.41
N SER A 4 -19.88 27.52 25.09
CA SER A 4 -19.09 27.57 23.87
C SER A 4 -17.96 26.56 24.03
N SER A 5 -18.23 25.31 23.68
CA SER A 5 -17.17 24.36 23.38
C SER A 5 -16.44 24.90 22.14
N ASN A 6 -15.44 25.74 22.36
CA ASN A 6 -14.38 26.05 21.41
C ASN A 6 -13.55 24.77 21.21
N PHE A 7 -14.20 23.76 20.64
CA PHE A 7 -13.56 22.55 20.20
C PHE A 7 -12.71 22.97 19.01
N LEU A 8 -11.38 22.91 19.17
CA LEU A 8 -10.36 23.28 18.18
C LEU A 8 -10.84 22.95 16.77
N GLN A 9 -11.26 23.99 16.03
CA GLN A 9 -11.64 23.82 14.64
C GLN A 9 -10.34 23.70 13.85
N PRO A 10 -10.14 22.59 13.11
CA PRO A 10 -8.91 22.42 12.36
C PRO A 10 -8.85 23.50 11.28
N SER A 11 -7.80 24.31 11.31
CA SER A 11 -7.53 25.25 10.23
C SER A 11 -7.01 24.49 9.00
N ARG A 12 -7.15 25.08 7.81
CA ARG A 12 -6.61 24.48 6.58
C ARG A 12 -5.09 24.23 6.68
N SER A 13 -4.36 25.17 7.29
CA SER A 13 -2.91 25.04 7.52
C SER A 13 -2.58 23.89 8.47
N PHE A 14 -3.40 23.68 9.51
CA PHE A 14 -3.24 22.57 10.43
C PHE A 14 -3.46 21.23 9.72
N PHE A 15 -4.54 21.11 8.92
CA PHE A 15 -4.78 19.90 8.12
C PHE A 15 -3.62 19.63 7.13
N LEU A 16 -3.14 20.67 6.44
CA LEU A 16 -2.02 20.57 5.51
C LEU A 16 -0.72 20.10 6.18
N LEU A 17 -0.45 20.57 7.41
CA LEU A 17 0.71 20.15 8.18
C LEU A 17 0.68 18.63 8.42
N PHE A 18 -0.45 18.09 8.88
CA PHE A 18 -0.60 16.65 9.08
C PHE A 18 -0.51 15.89 7.76
N TYR A 19 -1.22 16.36 6.72
CA TYR A 19 -1.23 15.74 5.39
C TYR A 19 0.18 15.61 4.80
N ILE A 20 0.93 16.72 4.74
CA ILE A 20 2.29 16.73 4.19
C ILE A 20 3.24 15.96 5.11
N GLY A 21 3.15 16.20 6.43
CA GLY A 21 4.02 15.59 7.43
C GLY A 21 3.97 14.07 7.39
N GLY A 22 2.76 13.48 7.33
CA GLY A 22 2.61 12.03 7.28
C GLY A 22 3.18 11.40 6.00
N ILE A 23 3.04 12.06 4.85
CA ILE A 23 3.61 11.58 3.58
C ILE A 23 5.13 11.67 3.60
N ILE A 24 5.67 12.85 3.94
CA ILE A 24 7.13 13.08 3.98
C ILE A 24 7.79 12.16 5.00
N PHE A 25 7.15 11.88 6.13
CA PHE A 25 7.69 10.96 7.13
C PHE A 25 7.73 9.50 6.65
N SER A 26 6.75 9.09 5.84
CA SER A 26 6.61 7.69 5.41
C SER A 26 7.63 7.27 4.35
N ILE A 27 8.15 8.22 3.56
CA ILE A 27 9.16 7.94 2.53
C ILE A 27 10.51 7.51 3.15
N PRO A 28 11.14 8.30 4.06
CA PRO A 28 12.38 7.90 4.75
C PRO A 28 12.20 6.62 5.55
N LEU A 29 11.04 6.43 6.19
CA LEU A 29 10.74 5.21 6.92
C LEU A 29 10.71 4.00 5.98
N GLY A 30 10.09 4.12 4.81
CA GLY A 30 10.11 3.07 3.78
C GLY A 30 11.52 2.73 3.32
N VAL A 31 12.37 3.73 3.08
CA VAL A 31 13.79 3.53 2.73
C VAL A 31 14.53 2.81 3.86
N LEU A 32 14.32 3.22 5.11
CA LEU A 32 14.93 2.59 6.29
C LEU A 32 14.53 1.11 6.39
N ILE A 33 13.25 0.78 6.13
CA ILE A 33 12.75 -0.60 6.14
C ILE A 33 13.48 -1.44 5.08
N ILE A 34 13.56 -0.94 3.85
CA ILE A 34 14.23 -1.64 2.74
C ILE A 34 15.69 -1.95 3.10
N PHE A 35 16.45 -0.95 3.55
CA PHE A 35 17.89 -1.10 3.69
C PHE A 35 18.36 -1.62 5.05
N PHE A 36 17.58 -1.46 6.13
CA PHE A 36 18.10 -1.71 7.48
C PHE A 36 17.19 -2.54 8.40
N ALA A 37 15.86 -2.47 8.29
CA ALA A 37 14.97 -3.08 9.29
C ALA A 37 13.62 -3.53 8.71
N LYS A 38 13.56 -4.74 8.14
CA LYS A 38 12.34 -5.28 7.50
C LYS A 38 11.19 -5.51 8.49
N GLU A 39 11.53 -5.72 9.75
CA GLU A 39 10.67 -5.96 10.90
C GLU A 39 9.83 -4.71 11.24
N LEU A 40 10.23 -3.53 10.78
CA LEU A 40 9.48 -2.28 10.92
C LEU A 40 8.35 -2.13 9.87
N SER A 41 8.14 -3.10 8.98
CA SER A 41 7.03 -3.10 8.01
C SER A 41 5.66 -2.96 8.67
N LEU A 42 5.45 -3.58 9.84
CA LEU A 42 4.23 -3.43 10.63
C LEU A 42 4.07 -2.00 11.20
N VAL A 43 5.18 -1.34 11.55
CA VAL A 43 5.17 0.05 12.02
C VAL A 43 4.71 0.99 10.90
N LEU A 44 5.14 0.75 9.66
CA LEU A 44 4.66 1.50 8.50
C LEU A 44 3.14 1.37 8.35
N LEU A 45 2.61 0.14 8.45
CA LEU A 45 1.17 -0.11 8.40
C LEU A 45 0.40 0.67 9.48
N VAL A 46 0.82 0.56 10.74
CA VAL A 46 0.14 1.20 11.87
C VAL A 46 0.18 2.72 11.73
N LEU A 47 1.33 3.29 11.37
CA LEU A 47 1.49 4.74 11.23
C LEU A 47 0.71 5.29 10.02
N SER A 48 0.78 4.64 8.87
CA SER A 48 0.00 5.03 7.68
C SER A 48 -1.50 4.98 7.97
N THR A 49 -1.97 3.92 8.64
CA THR A 49 -3.37 3.77 9.02
C THR A 49 -3.81 4.84 10.03
N ALA A 50 -3.03 5.06 11.09
CA ALA A 50 -3.30 6.10 12.07
C ALA A 50 -3.32 7.50 11.45
N HIS A 51 -2.39 7.79 10.55
CA HIS A 51 -2.35 9.04 9.80
C HIS A 51 -3.62 9.24 8.96
N MET A 52 -4.10 8.18 8.28
CA MET A 52 -5.36 8.25 7.53
C MET A 52 -6.55 8.59 8.44
N PHE A 53 -6.66 7.96 9.61
CA PHE A 53 -7.73 8.27 10.56
C PHE A 53 -7.65 9.70 11.11
N ILE A 54 -6.45 10.23 11.34
CA ILE A 54 -6.25 11.63 11.75
C ILE A 54 -6.76 12.57 10.65
N LEU A 55 -6.38 12.35 9.39
CA LEU A 55 -6.83 13.20 8.28
C LEU A 55 -8.35 13.14 8.11
N ILE A 56 -8.95 11.95 8.20
CA ILE A 56 -10.41 11.77 8.15
C ILE A 56 -11.09 12.56 9.26
N TYR A 57 -10.61 12.43 10.50
CA TYR A 57 -11.15 13.15 11.63
C TYR A 57 -11.08 14.68 11.45
N LEU A 58 -9.93 15.18 10.98
CA LEU A 58 -9.75 16.61 10.72
C LEU A 58 -10.62 17.11 9.56
N GLY A 59 -10.72 16.33 8.48
CA GLY A 59 -11.58 16.64 7.33
C GLY A 59 -13.06 16.64 7.68
N TRP A 60 -13.52 15.70 8.50
CA TRP A 60 -14.89 15.63 8.98
C TRP A 60 -15.26 16.85 9.85
N LYS A 61 -14.34 17.26 10.75
CA LYS A 61 -14.51 18.42 11.65
C LYS A 61 -14.51 19.77 10.91
N ALA A 62 -14.12 19.83 9.64
CA ALA A 62 -14.17 21.06 8.85
C ALA A 62 -15.62 21.56 8.69
N LYS A 63 -15.87 22.87 8.89
CA LYS A 63 -17.22 23.44 8.73
C LYS A 63 -17.52 23.96 7.33
N SER A 64 -16.52 24.50 6.65
CA SER A 64 -16.69 25.07 5.30
C SER A 64 -16.86 23.95 4.27
N PRO A 65 -17.92 23.95 3.44
CA PRO A 65 -18.09 22.98 2.36
C PRO A 65 -16.89 22.94 1.41
N THR A 66 -16.30 24.09 1.08
CA THR A 66 -15.10 24.19 0.25
C THR A 66 -13.89 23.52 0.90
N PHE A 67 -13.75 23.66 2.23
CA PHE A 67 -12.67 22.99 2.94
C PHE A 67 -12.90 21.49 3.09
N LYS A 68 -14.15 21.04 3.32
CA LYS A 68 -14.50 19.62 3.32
C LYS A 68 -14.16 18.96 1.98
N PHE A 69 -14.57 19.58 0.86
CA PHE A 69 -14.23 19.12 -0.48
C PHE A 69 -12.70 18.96 -0.65
N TYR A 70 -11.96 20.04 -0.35
CA TYR A 70 -10.50 20.02 -0.41
C TYR A 70 -9.87 18.94 0.48
N ALA A 71 -10.36 18.77 1.72
CA ALA A 71 -9.85 17.77 2.65
C ALA A 71 -10.13 16.35 2.15
N GLY A 72 -11.32 16.11 1.60
CA GLY A 72 -11.70 14.83 1.02
C GLY A 72 -10.81 14.42 -0.16
N GLU A 73 -10.55 15.31 -1.11
CA GLU A 73 -9.61 15.05 -2.22
C GLU A 73 -8.19 14.73 -1.72
N ARG A 74 -7.75 15.42 -0.66
CA ARG A 74 -6.43 15.19 -0.06
C ARG A 74 -6.37 13.88 0.70
N ILE A 75 -7.44 13.47 1.38
CA ILE A 75 -7.54 12.16 2.03
C ILE A 75 -7.45 11.04 0.97
N GLN A 76 -8.17 11.16 -0.15
CA GLN A 76 -8.07 10.20 -1.26
C GLN A 76 -6.63 10.12 -1.79
N THR A 77 -6.01 11.28 -2.03
CA THR A 77 -4.62 11.36 -2.51
C THR A 77 -3.63 10.76 -1.51
N ALA A 78 -3.82 11.00 -0.20
CA ALA A 78 -2.97 10.43 0.84
C ALA A 78 -3.09 8.90 0.90
N GLY A 79 -4.30 8.36 0.79
CA GLY A 79 -4.53 6.91 0.72
C GLY A 79 -3.79 6.28 -0.46
N TYR A 80 -3.88 6.91 -1.64
CA TYR A 80 -3.14 6.48 -2.82
C TYR A 80 -1.62 6.54 -2.63
N LEU A 81 -1.09 7.62 -2.05
CA LEU A 81 0.35 7.75 -1.80
C LEU A 81 0.87 6.73 -0.79
N HIS A 82 0.15 6.45 0.29
CA HIS A 82 0.51 5.38 1.23
C HIS A 82 0.48 4.01 0.59
N THR A 83 -0.46 3.79 -0.34
CA THR A 83 -0.50 2.57 -1.15
C THR A 83 0.78 2.41 -1.97
N LEU A 84 1.19 3.46 -2.69
CA LEU A 84 2.41 3.44 -3.48
C LEU A 84 3.66 3.23 -2.62
N ILE A 85 3.76 3.91 -1.47
CA ILE A 85 4.88 3.76 -0.55
C ILE A 85 4.99 2.31 -0.05
N GLY A 86 3.88 1.73 0.43
CA GLY A 86 3.86 0.34 0.90
C GLY A 86 4.22 -0.65 -0.21
N PHE A 87 3.75 -0.40 -1.43
CA PHE A 87 4.10 -1.20 -2.61
C PHE A 87 5.59 -1.12 -2.97
N PHE A 88 6.17 0.09 -3.00
CA PHE A 88 7.60 0.27 -3.24
C PHE A 88 8.47 -0.39 -2.16
N VAL A 89 8.04 -0.35 -0.90
CA VAL A 89 8.70 -1.06 0.20
C VAL A 89 8.65 -2.57 -0.02
N ALA A 90 7.49 -3.12 -0.40
CA ALA A 90 7.36 -4.55 -0.69
C ALA A 90 8.29 -5.01 -1.84
N ILE A 91 8.34 -4.24 -2.95
CA ILE A 91 9.26 -4.53 -4.06
C ILE A 91 10.72 -4.37 -3.63
N GLY A 92 11.06 -3.33 -2.86
CA GLY A 92 12.42 -3.11 -2.39
C GLY A 92 12.92 -4.22 -1.46
N LEU A 93 12.05 -4.72 -0.57
CA LEU A 93 12.38 -5.86 0.29
C LEU A 93 12.58 -7.15 -0.51
N LEU A 94 11.81 -7.35 -1.58
CA LEU A 94 12.01 -8.45 -2.52
C LEU A 94 13.34 -8.31 -3.30
N GLY A 95 13.60 -7.13 -3.86
CA GLY A 95 14.79 -6.87 -4.69
C GLY A 95 16.12 -6.87 -3.93
N THR A 96 16.09 -6.66 -2.60
CA THR A 96 17.28 -6.76 -1.74
C THR A 96 17.60 -8.19 -1.29
N GLY A 97 16.77 -9.19 -1.64
CA GLY A 97 16.95 -10.58 -1.23
C GLY A 97 16.70 -10.83 0.27
N LYS A 98 16.20 -9.83 1.01
CA LYS A 98 15.85 -9.93 2.44
C LYS A 98 14.57 -10.74 2.70
N ILE A 99 13.80 -10.97 1.66
CA ILE A 99 12.62 -11.82 1.61
C ILE A 99 12.92 -12.93 0.60
N ALA A 100 13.09 -14.16 1.08
CA ALA A 100 13.21 -15.32 0.20
C ALA A 100 11.81 -15.90 -0.03
N ILE A 101 11.33 -15.88 -1.28
CA ILE A 101 10.01 -16.41 -1.68
C ILE A 101 9.83 -17.91 -1.31
N SER A 102 10.93 -18.62 -1.06
CA SER A 102 10.95 -20.00 -0.60
C SER A 102 10.49 -20.20 0.85
N SER A 103 10.39 -19.14 1.66
CA SER A 103 9.95 -19.19 3.05
C SER A 103 8.54 -18.60 3.22
N LEU A 104 7.62 -19.39 3.79
CA LEU A 104 6.25 -18.96 4.13
C LEU A 104 6.20 -17.71 5.01
N LYS A 105 7.22 -17.52 5.88
CA LYS A 105 7.33 -16.35 6.76
C LYS A 105 7.65 -15.07 5.99
N ASP A 106 8.54 -15.14 5.02
CA ASP A 106 8.95 -14.01 4.18
C ASP A 106 7.83 -13.61 3.20
N LEU A 107 7.08 -14.60 2.69
CA LEU A 107 5.86 -14.36 1.92
C LEU A 107 4.80 -13.60 2.73
N SER A 108 4.62 -13.97 4.01
CA SER A 108 3.72 -13.28 4.93
C SER A 108 4.12 -11.82 5.15
N GLU A 109 5.40 -11.50 5.30
CA GLU A 109 5.89 -10.12 5.50
C GLU A 109 5.60 -9.23 4.27
N MET A 110 5.78 -9.78 3.06
CA MET A 110 5.43 -9.09 1.81
C MET A 110 3.92 -8.87 1.68
N LEU A 111 3.11 -9.89 1.98
CA LEU A 111 1.64 -9.78 1.93
C LEU A 111 1.09 -8.76 2.94
N VAL A 112 1.72 -8.62 4.11
CA VAL A 112 1.35 -7.58 5.09
C VAL A 112 1.60 -6.18 4.53
N ALA A 113 2.74 -5.95 3.87
CA ALA A 113 3.03 -4.66 3.23
C ALA A 113 2.01 -4.32 2.11
N ILE A 114 1.61 -5.32 1.32
CA ILE A 114 0.59 -5.17 0.27
C ILE A 114 -0.80 -4.94 0.88
N ALA A 115 -1.21 -5.72 1.87
CA ALA A 115 -2.49 -5.58 2.56
C ALA A 115 -2.60 -4.21 3.25
N SER A 116 -1.51 -3.73 3.83
CA SER A 116 -1.40 -2.39 4.39
C SER A 116 -1.62 -1.30 3.35
N ALA A 117 -0.92 -1.42 2.22
CA ALA A 117 -1.07 -0.51 1.10
C ALA A 117 -2.54 -0.43 0.66
N LEU A 118 -3.19 -1.59 0.47
CA LEU A 118 -4.58 -1.68 0.05
C LEU A 118 -5.57 -1.12 1.07
N LEU A 119 -5.42 -1.46 2.34
CA LEU A 119 -6.31 -0.99 3.40
C LEU A 119 -6.28 0.54 3.52
N SER A 120 -5.08 1.13 3.47
CA SER A 120 -4.92 2.60 3.51
C SER A 120 -5.57 3.28 2.30
N SER A 121 -5.54 2.63 1.13
CA SER A 121 -6.26 3.06 -0.07
C SER A 121 -7.77 3.05 0.13
N ILE A 122 -8.32 1.91 0.54
CA ILE A 122 -9.77 1.72 0.72
C ILE A 122 -10.30 2.76 1.72
N ILE A 123 -9.60 2.98 2.82
CA ILE A 123 -9.94 4.00 3.82
C ILE A 123 -9.88 5.40 3.19
N GLY A 124 -8.81 5.74 2.47
CA GLY A 124 -8.67 7.06 1.85
C GLY A 124 -9.74 7.36 0.81
N TRP A 125 -10.06 6.39 -0.04
CA TRP A 125 -11.09 6.53 -1.06
C TRP A 125 -12.48 6.62 -0.46
N SER A 126 -12.83 5.71 0.45
CA SER A 126 -14.19 5.65 1.02
C SER A 126 -14.51 6.91 1.82
N PHE A 127 -13.65 7.26 2.78
CA PHE A 127 -13.91 8.39 3.67
C PHE A 127 -13.58 9.73 3.01
N GLY A 128 -12.57 9.77 2.14
CA GLY A 128 -12.25 10.98 1.40
C GLY A 128 -13.34 11.36 0.39
N ALA A 129 -14.02 10.38 -0.22
CA ALA A 129 -15.14 10.65 -1.11
C ALA A 129 -16.40 11.07 -0.34
N GLU A 130 -16.68 10.44 0.80
CA GLU A 130 -17.75 10.84 1.72
C GLU A 130 -17.55 12.27 2.24
N ILE A 131 -16.32 12.63 2.62
CA ILE A 131 -16.02 13.99 3.07
C ILE A 131 -16.07 15.00 1.91
N ALA A 132 -15.74 14.56 0.69
CA ALA A 132 -15.78 15.40 -0.50
C ALA A 132 -17.19 15.57 -1.10
N TYR A 133 -18.24 14.97 -0.53
CA TYR A 133 -19.52 14.78 -1.18
C TYR A 133 -20.05 16.02 -1.95
N LYS A 134 -20.01 15.90 -3.27
CA LYS A 134 -21.06 16.29 -4.23
C LYS A 134 -21.63 14.97 -4.75
N GLU A 135 -22.95 14.84 -4.82
CA GLU A 135 -23.68 13.64 -5.27
C GLU A 135 -22.98 12.93 -6.47
N ASP A 136 -22.85 11.60 -6.39
CA ASP A 136 -22.66 10.67 -7.53
C ASP A 136 -21.29 10.42 -8.20
N THR A 137 -20.13 10.44 -7.51
CA THR A 137 -18.86 9.97 -8.16
C THR A 137 -17.96 9.03 -7.34
N SER A 138 -18.38 8.62 -6.15
CA SER A 138 -17.54 7.87 -5.21
C SER A 138 -17.48 6.37 -5.46
N VAL A 139 -18.60 5.75 -5.85
CA VAL A 139 -18.72 4.29 -6.06
C VAL A 139 -17.97 3.84 -7.31
N ASP A 140 -18.15 4.54 -8.44
CA ASP A 140 -17.49 4.21 -9.71
C ASP A 140 -15.96 4.27 -9.65
N LYS A 141 -15.40 5.19 -8.84
CA LYS A 141 -13.95 5.31 -8.66
C LYS A 141 -13.37 4.18 -7.80
N ILE A 142 -14.13 3.70 -6.82
CA ILE A 142 -13.75 2.55 -5.99
C ILE A 142 -13.75 1.27 -6.83
N GLU A 143 -14.79 1.06 -7.65
CA GLU A 143 -14.84 -0.09 -8.57
C GLU A 143 -13.69 -0.06 -9.58
N GLN A 144 -13.37 1.11 -10.16
CA GLN A 144 -12.21 1.23 -11.06
C GLN A 144 -10.88 0.98 -10.36
N ALA A 145 -10.70 1.45 -9.12
CA ALA A 145 -9.48 1.22 -8.37
C ALA A 145 -9.32 -0.28 -8.03
N ILE A 146 -10.40 -0.94 -7.58
CA ILE A 146 -10.44 -2.38 -7.32
C ILE A 146 -10.15 -3.18 -8.60
N GLY A 147 -10.74 -2.80 -9.74
CA GLY A 147 -10.49 -3.44 -11.03
C GLY A 147 -9.03 -3.40 -11.45
N LYS A 148 -8.40 -2.22 -11.39
CA LYS A 148 -6.97 -2.05 -11.71
C LYS A 148 -6.05 -2.82 -10.76
N ILE A 149 -6.44 -2.95 -9.50
CA ILE A 149 -5.70 -3.73 -8.50
C ILE A 149 -5.83 -5.23 -8.79
N ALA A 150 -7.03 -5.72 -9.09
CA ALA A 150 -7.25 -7.12 -9.45
C ALA A 150 -6.44 -7.51 -10.70
N GLU A 151 -6.38 -6.62 -11.69
CA GLU A 151 -5.58 -6.80 -12.90
C GLU A 151 -4.07 -6.83 -12.58
N ALA A 152 -3.58 -5.92 -11.73
CA ALA A 152 -2.18 -5.92 -11.30
C ALA A 152 -1.81 -7.18 -10.51
N PHE A 153 -2.72 -7.69 -9.68
CA PHE A 153 -2.53 -8.90 -8.88
C PHE A 153 -2.50 -10.15 -9.76
N GLN A 154 -3.43 -10.28 -10.70
CA GLN A 154 -3.45 -11.37 -11.68
C GLN A 154 -2.20 -11.37 -12.55
N ASN A 155 -1.72 -10.21 -13.00
CA ASN A 155 -0.49 -10.11 -13.78
C ASN A 155 0.75 -10.54 -12.98
N LEU A 156 0.80 -10.22 -11.68
CA LEU A 156 1.87 -10.68 -10.79
C LEU A 156 1.82 -12.19 -10.55
N GLU A 157 0.63 -12.74 -10.33
CA GLU A 157 0.43 -14.17 -10.13
C GLU A 157 0.82 -14.96 -11.39
N ASN A 158 0.34 -14.54 -12.57
CA ASN A 158 0.68 -15.16 -13.85
C ASN A 158 2.19 -15.12 -14.13
N LYS A 159 2.85 -13.99 -13.85
CA LYS A 159 4.30 -13.85 -14.04
C LYS A 159 5.09 -14.75 -13.08
N ARG A 160 4.60 -14.95 -11.85
CA ARG A 160 5.23 -15.83 -10.88
C ARG A 160 5.09 -17.30 -11.26
N VAL A 161 3.92 -17.69 -11.74
CA VAL A 161 3.63 -19.05 -12.24
C VAL A 161 4.50 -19.37 -13.46
N SER A 162 4.63 -18.43 -14.41
CA SER A 162 5.48 -18.64 -15.58
C SER A 162 6.95 -18.83 -15.20
N THR A 163 7.50 -17.98 -14.31
CA THR A 163 8.89 -18.12 -13.86
C THR A 163 9.14 -19.43 -13.12
N LEU A 164 8.17 -19.93 -12.34
CA LEU A 164 8.28 -21.22 -11.66
C LEU A 164 8.28 -22.39 -12.65
N GLN A 165 7.46 -22.27 -13.70
CA GLN A 165 7.36 -23.28 -14.75
C GLN A 165 8.65 -23.33 -15.59
N ASP A 166 9.23 -22.18 -15.90
CA ASP A 166 10.52 -22.07 -16.61
C ASP A 166 11.64 -22.76 -15.79
N HIS A 167 11.71 -22.51 -14.48
CA HIS A 167 12.67 -23.16 -13.60
C HIS A 167 12.48 -24.68 -13.50
N LEU A 168 11.23 -25.16 -13.47
CA LEU A 168 10.95 -26.60 -13.47
C LEU A 168 11.37 -27.27 -14.77
N GLN A 169 11.18 -26.59 -15.91
CA GLN A 169 11.66 -27.09 -17.21
C GLN A 169 13.19 -27.15 -17.25
N GLU A 170 13.88 -26.11 -16.77
CA GLU A 170 15.34 -26.08 -16.71
C GLU A 170 15.90 -27.23 -15.86
N LEU A 171 15.30 -27.50 -14.68
CA LEU A 171 15.69 -28.63 -13.84
C LEU A 171 15.47 -29.99 -14.51
N LEU A 172 14.35 -30.15 -15.24
CA LEU A 172 14.07 -31.39 -15.99
C LEU A 172 15.06 -31.60 -17.14
N GLU A 173 15.47 -30.53 -17.83
CA GLU A 173 16.48 -30.60 -18.88
C GLU A 173 17.85 -30.99 -18.32
N ILE A 174 18.25 -30.43 -17.19
CA ILE A 174 19.49 -30.77 -16.50
C ILE A 174 19.50 -32.26 -16.10
N ASP A 175 18.42 -32.76 -15.50
CA ASP A 175 18.33 -34.18 -15.12
C ASP A 175 18.36 -35.11 -16.33
N ARG A 176 17.72 -34.71 -17.43
CA ARG A 176 17.73 -35.47 -18.69
C ARG A 176 19.13 -35.53 -19.30
N GLN A 177 19.85 -34.40 -19.35
CA GLN A 177 21.23 -34.35 -19.81
C GLN A 177 22.15 -35.19 -18.93
N ARG A 178 21.99 -35.10 -17.61
CA ARG A 178 22.77 -35.89 -16.65
C ARG A 178 22.59 -37.39 -16.86
N ASN A 179 21.35 -37.85 -17.07
CA ASN A 179 21.06 -39.26 -17.32
C ASN A 179 21.62 -39.74 -18.66
N GLN A 180 21.59 -38.91 -19.72
CA GLN A 180 22.21 -39.24 -21.00
C GLN A 180 23.74 -39.41 -20.89
N VAL A 181 24.41 -38.53 -20.14
CA VAL A 181 25.86 -38.62 -19.91
C VAL A 181 26.22 -39.87 -19.09
N LEU A 182 25.36 -40.27 -18.13
CA LEU A 182 25.55 -41.50 -17.36
C LEU A 182 25.38 -42.75 -18.23
N ASP A 183 24.41 -42.76 -19.14
CA ASP A 183 24.18 -43.87 -20.08
C ASP A 183 25.30 -44.00 -21.12
N GLU A 184 25.95 -42.89 -21.52
CA GLU A 184 27.11 -42.90 -22.43
C GLU A 184 28.43 -43.35 -21.75
N GLN A 185 28.47 -43.42 -20.42
CA GLN A 185 29.65 -43.83 -19.65
C GLN A 185 29.64 -45.30 -19.20
N LEU A 186 28.57 -46.04 -19.50
CA LEU A 186 28.40 -47.49 -19.23
C LEU A 186 28.66 -48.33 -20.48
#